data_AF-A0A7G8XDA2-F1
#
_entry.id   AF-A0A7G8XDA2-F1
#
_cell.length_a   1.000
_cell.length_b   1.000
_cell.length_c   1.000
_cell.angle_alpha   90.00
_cell.angle_beta   90.00
_cell.angle_gamma   90.00
#
_symmetry.space_group_name_H-M   'P 1'
#
loop_
_entity.id
_entity.type
_entity.pdbx_description
1 polymer ?
#
loop_
_entity_poly.entity_id
_entity_poly.type
_entity_poly.pdbx_seq_one_letter_code
_entity_poly.pdbx_strand_id
1 'polypeptide(L)'
;MISDILNDTFYIDRSIRGKLAGIRQYSEILIRKILDIDPNEQFMLGKLYNPTFKEKGEELLGESRYQDLIAIVDKIKPLGNAGTHTQYIENFTEAELNLEIDHLFDLLAFFFIEYFIKYPMDSNTYPLVLNQFSLLPPIIRYKTLLYHFDKSPNAIIADRLSLAVLKTFDKEYALAWLDDNKGRFLSIEICALPFNNSFELALDKINLVGNNIIQNGKPYETFEQAKTAFLNNKINDSSSEIVELLSIMDFVYLGRNSN
;
A
#
# COMPACT_ATOMS: atom_id res chain seq x y z
N MET A 1 -20.74 -4.42 -7.16
CA MET A 1 -20.03 -3.15 -7.46
C MET A 1 -18.52 -3.28 -7.36
N ILE A 2 -17.90 -3.46 -6.18
CA ILE A 2 -16.42 -3.57 -6.08
C ILE A 2 -15.89 -4.73 -6.93
N SER A 3 -16.47 -5.93 -6.80
CA SER A 3 -16.07 -7.09 -7.60
C SER A 3 -16.20 -6.85 -9.10
N ASP A 4 -17.26 -6.18 -9.55
CA ASP A 4 -17.48 -5.87 -10.96
C ASP A 4 -16.43 -4.88 -11.49
N ILE A 5 -16.15 -3.82 -10.74
CA ILE A 5 -15.11 -2.84 -11.09
C ILE A 5 -13.74 -3.51 -11.17
N LEU A 6 -13.38 -4.32 -10.18
CA LEU A 6 -12.09 -5.02 -10.17
C LEU A 6 -11.99 -6.02 -11.32
N ASN A 7 -13.06 -6.77 -11.60
CA ASN A 7 -13.13 -7.68 -12.73
C ASN A 7 -12.91 -6.97 -14.06
N ASP A 8 -13.65 -5.89 -14.29
CA ASP A 8 -13.59 -5.12 -15.52
C ASP A 8 -12.27 -4.34 -15.69
N THR A 9 -11.53 -4.14 -14.60
CA THR A 9 -10.26 -3.41 -14.61
C THR A 9 -9.05 -4.33 -14.73
N PHE A 10 -9.05 -5.46 -14.02
CA PHE A 10 -7.85 -6.28 -13.81
C PHE A 10 -7.94 -7.71 -14.36
N TYR A 11 -9.14 -8.26 -14.61
CA TYR A 11 -9.28 -9.70 -14.93
C TYR A 11 -9.74 -10.00 -16.35
N ILE A 12 -10.49 -9.10 -16.99
CA ILE A 12 -10.94 -9.29 -18.37
C ILE A 12 -10.10 -8.47 -19.34
N ASP A 13 -10.09 -8.90 -20.61
CA ASP A 13 -9.48 -8.13 -21.68
C ASP A 13 -10.33 -6.88 -21.96
N ARG A 14 -9.74 -5.72 -21.68
CA ARG A 14 -10.36 -4.41 -21.83
C ARG A 14 -9.30 -3.42 -22.28
N SER A 15 -9.71 -2.44 -23.09
CA SER A 15 -8.82 -1.36 -23.52
C SER A 15 -8.20 -0.65 -22.31
N ILE A 16 -6.96 -0.14 -22.49
CA ILE A 16 -6.26 0.63 -21.45
C ILE A 16 -7.14 1.78 -20.95
N ARG A 17 -7.83 2.46 -21.87
CA ARG A 17 -8.84 3.49 -21.55
C ARG A 17 -9.90 3.00 -20.55
N GLY A 18 -10.47 1.82 -20.80
CA GLY A 18 -11.44 1.20 -19.91
C GLY A 18 -10.86 0.83 -18.55
N LYS A 19 -9.60 0.37 -18.51
CA LYS A 19 -8.89 0.09 -17.27
C LYS A 19 -8.62 1.37 -16.45
N LEU A 20 -8.18 2.46 -17.08
CA LEU A 20 -8.00 3.76 -16.43
C LEU A 20 -9.31 4.29 -15.82
N ALA A 21 -10.42 4.16 -16.55
CA ALA A 21 -11.74 4.51 -16.03
C ALA A 21 -12.13 3.66 -14.80
N GLY A 22 -11.81 2.36 -14.83
CA GLY A 22 -12.02 1.45 -13.71
C GLY A 22 -11.15 1.76 -12.49
N ILE A 23 -9.87 2.09 -12.68
CA ILE A 23 -8.97 2.54 -11.59
C ILE A 23 -9.53 3.80 -10.93
N ARG A 24 -10.01 4.77 -11.72
CA ARG A 24 -10.67 5.96 -11.19
C ARG A 24 -11.89 5.60 -10.33
N GLN A 25 -12.78 4.75 -10.84
CA GLN A 25 -13.98 4.32 -10.09
C GLN A 25 -13.61 3.61 -8.79
N TYR A 26 -12.59 2.74 -8.82
CA TYR A 26 -12.13 2.07 -7.62
C TYR A 26 -11.50 3.07 -6.63
N SER A 27 -10.74 4.06 -7.11
CA SER A 27 -10.20 5.14 -6.28
C SER A 27 -11.29 5.92 -5.55
N GLU A 28 -12.43 6.20 -6.21
CA GLU A 28 -13.58 6.83 -5.55
C GLU A 28 -14.14 5.98 -4.40
N ILE A 29 -14.13 4.65 -4.54
CA ILE A 29 -14.55 3.72 -3.47
C ILE A 29 -13.56 3.73 -2.31
N LEU A 30 -12.25 3.73 -2.60
CA LEU A 30 -11.23 3.79 -1.56
C LEU A 30 -11.35 5.10 -0.76
N ILE A 31 -11.52 6.23 -1.43
CA ILE A 31 -11.65 7.54 -0.77
C ILE A 31 -12.95 7.64 0.04
N ARG A 32 -14.06 7.07 -0.47
CA ARG A 32 -15.30 6.95 0.32
C ARG A 32 -15.04 6.20 1.63
N LYS A 33 -14.24 5.13 1.60
CA LYS A 33 -13.88 4.38 2.81
C LYS A 33 -12.92 5.15 3.71
N ILE A 34 -11.95 5.88 3.16
CA ILE A 34 -10.98 6.71 3.93
C ILE A 34 -11.70 7.83 4.67
N LEU A 35 -12.63 8.53 4.00
CA LEU A 35 -13.33 9.70 4.54
C LEU A 35 -14.69 9.38 5.18
N ASP A 36 -14.98 8.09 5.39
CA ASP A 36 -16.24 7.58 5.95
C ASP A 36 -17.47 8.27 5.33
N ILE A 37 -17.53 8.30 4.00
CA ILE A 37 -18.60 8.96 3.24
C ILE A 37 -19.85 8.07 3.25
N ASP A 38 -21.02 8.67 3.50
CA ASP A 38 -22.30 7.96 3.52
C ASP A 38 -22.49 7.20 2.17
N PRO A 39 -22.82 5.90 2.19
CA PRO A 39 -23.06 5.12 0.99
C PRO A 39 -24.09 5.76 0.01
N ASN A 40 -25.07 6.49 0.54
CA ASN A 40 -26.12 7.18 -0.21
C ASN A 40 -25.68 8.55 -0.73
N GLU A 41 -24.57 9.10 -0.23
CA GLU A 41 -24.04 10.37 -0.69
C GLU A 41 -23.40 10.21 -2.07
N GLN A 42 -23.78 11.09 -3.00
CA GLN A 42 -23.14 11.15 -4.30
C GLN A 42 -21.72 11.71 -4.13
N PHE A 43 -20.72 10.95 -4.57
CA PHE A 43 -19.32 11.32 -4.47
C PHE A 43 -18.59 10.98 -5.76
N MET A 44 -17.74 11.91 -6.20
CA MET A 44 -16.79 11.79 -7.29
C MET A 44 -15.48 12.45 -6.83
N LEU A 45 -14.33 12.08 -7.41
CA LEU A 45 -13.02 12.62 -6.97
C LEU A 45 -12.96 14.15 -6.92
N GLY A 46 -13.64 14.83 -7.84
CA GLY A 46 -13.70 16.30 -7.88
C GLY A 46 -14.37 16.94 -6.66
N LYS A 47 -15.15 16.20 -5.87
CA LYS A 47 -15.80 16.73 -4.66
C LYS A 47 -14.84 16.94 -3.50
N LEU A 48 -13.64 16.35 -3.53
CA LEU A 48 -12.65 16.53 -2.46
C LEU A 48 -12.29 18.01 -2.26
N TYR A 49 -12.20 18.79 -3.32
CA TYR A 49 -11.84 20.22 -3.23
C TYR A 49 -13.00 21.11 -2.77
N ASN A 50 -14.21 20.55 -2.56
CA ASN A 50 -15.33 21.31 -2.03
C ASN A 50 -15.14 21.56 -0.53
N PRO A 51 -15.52 22.75 0.00
CA PRO A 51 -15.33 23.09 1.41
C PRO A 51 -15.85 22.04 2.39
N THR A 52 -17.01 21.44 2.12
CA THR A 52 -17.62 20.42 2.99
C THR A 52 -16.78 19.15 3.11
N PHE A 53 -16.25 18.63 1.99
CA PHE A 53 -15.42 17.42 2.03
C PHE A 53 -14.00 17.72 2.50
N LYS A 54 -13.51 18.94 2.26
CA LYS A 54 -12.26 19.43 2.82
C LYS A 54 -12.35 19.45 4.34
N GLU A 55 -13.34 20.15 4.90
CA GLU A 55 -13.54 20.25 6.35
C GLU A 55 -13.68 18.86 7.00
N LYS A 56 -14.52 17.99 6.43
CA LYS A 56 -14.66 16.61 6.90
C LYS A 56 -13.35 15.82 6.86
N GLY A 57 -12.57 15.97 5.80
CA GLY A 57 -11.30 15.27 5.67
C GLY A 57 -10.21 15.81 6.60
N GLU A 58 -10.18 17.11 6.82
CA GLU A 58 -9.27 17.76 7.77
C GLU A 58 -9.65 17.44 9.22
N GLU A 59 -10.94 17.30 9.54
CA GLU A 59 -11.41 16.84 10.85
C GLU A 59 -10.98 15.38 11.12
N LEU A 60 -11.12 14.50 10.11
CA LEU A 60 -10.86 13.08 10.26
C LEU A 60 -9.35 12.73 10.26
N LEU A 61 -8.57 13.36 9.37
CA LEU A 61 -7.18 13.01 9.11
C LEU A 61 -6.18 14.05 9.65
N GLY A 62 -6.64 15.27 9.92
CA GLY A 62 -5.78 16.44 10.07
C GLY A 62 -5.36 17.04 8.73
N GLU A 63 -5.07 18.35 8.73
CA GLU A 63 -4.77 19.13 7.52
C GLU A 63 -3.63 18.52 6.68
N SER A 64 -2.51 18.18 7.32
CA SER A 64 -1.34 17.61 6.64
C SER A 64 -1.65 16.29 5.92
N ARG A 65 -2.37 15.38 6.58
CA ARG A 65 -2.71 14.07 6.01
C ARG A 65 -3.80 14.16 4.95
N TYR A 66 -4.73 15.11 5.11
CA TYR A 66 -5.67 15.43 4.06
C TYR A 66 -4.97 15.94 2.80
N GLN A 67 -3.95 16.80 2.94
CA GLN A 67 -3.14 17.23 1.80
C GLN A 67 -2.37 16.08 1.15
N ASP A 68 -1.84 15.14 1.94
CA ASP A 68 -1.21 13.93 1.39
C ASP A 68 -2.21 13.08 0.58
N LEU A 69 -3.47 12.96 1.03
CA LEU A 69 -4.53 12.29 0.29
C LEU A 69 -4.84 13.04 -1.03
N ILE A 70 -4.95 14.36 -1.00
CA ILE A 70 -5.17 15.19 -2.20
C ILE A 70 -4.04 15.00 -3.20
N ALA A 71 -2.79 15.00 -2.74
CA ALA A 71 -1.62 14.81 -3.61
C ALA A 71 -1.62 13.46 -4.33
N ILE A 72 -2.13 12.39 -3.70
CA ILE A 72 -2.33 11.09 -4.36
C ILE A 72 -3.44 11.19 -5.41
N VAL A 73 -4.56 11.83 -5.07
CA VAL A 73 -5.70 11.98 -6.00
C VAL A 73 -5.34 12.84 -7.21
N ASP A 74 -4.53 13.88 -7.03
CA ASP A 74 -4.07 14.75 -8.11
C ASP A 74 -3.20 14.01 -9.14
N LYS A 75 -2.56 12.89 -8.74
CA LYS A 75 -1.83 12.02 -9.65
C LYS A 75 -2.74 11.09 -10.46
N ILE A 76 -3.86 10.64 -9.89
CA ILE A 76 -4.84 9.72 -10.52
C ILE A 76 -5.81 10.48 -11.44
N LYS A 77 -6.26 11.65 -10.99
CA LYS A 77 -7.33 12.40 -11.67
C LYS A 77 -7.05 12.71 -13.15
N PRO A 78 -5.82 13.06 -13.61
CA PRO A 78 -5.57 13.40 -15.00
C PRO A 78 -5.83 12.25 -15.97
N LEU A 79 -5.19 11.09 -15.75
CA LEU A 79 -5.34 9.92 -16.62
C LEU A 79 -6.73 9.27 -16.45
N GLY A 80 -7.24 9.20 -15.22
CA GLY A 80 -8.61 8.75 -14.97
C GLY A 80 -9.67 9.59 -15.71
N ASN A 81 -9.54 10.91 -15.73
CA ASN A 81 -10.45 11.80 -16.48
C ASN A 81 -10.28 11.63 -18.00
N ALA A 82 -9.04 11.56 -18.49
CA ALA A 82 -8.77 11.36 -19.92
C ALA A 82 -9.31 10.00 -20.40
N GLY A 83 -9.31 8.99 -19.54
CA GLY A 83 -9.89 7.67 -19.79
C GLY A 83 -11.41 7.68 -19.91
N THR A 84 -12.11 8.57 -19.19
CA THR A 84 -13.58 8.65 -19.17
C THR A 84 -14.16 9.65 -20.17
N HIS A 85 -13.45 10.72 -20.51
CA HIS A 85 -13.95 11.79 -21.36
C HIS A 85 -13.50 11.64 -22.82
N THR A 86 -14.45 11.79 -23.74
CA THR A 86 -14.23 11.67 -25.20
C THR A 86 -13.44 12.82 -25.83
N GLN A 87 -13.07 13.83 -25.04
CA GLN A 87 -12.22 14.94 -25.48
C GLN A 87 -10.76 14.51 -25.68
N TYR A 88 -10.33 13.44 -25.01
CA TYR A 88 -9.01 12.84 -25.24
C TYR A 88 -9.11 11.76 -26.31
N ILE A 89 -8.53 12.02 -27.48
CA ILE A 89 -8.64 11.15 -28.67
C ILE A 89 -7.42 10.24 -28.88
N GLU A 90 -6.34 10.46 -28.14
CA GLU A 90 -5.11 9.68 -28.27
C GLU A 90 -5.23 8.31 -27.60
N ASN A 91 -4.33 7.40 -28.00
CA ASN A 91 -4.20 6.09 -27.38
C ASN A 91 -3.30 6.18 -26.15
N PHE A 92 -3.70 5.50 -25.09
CA PHE A 92 -2.86 5.33 -23.90
C PHE A 92 -1.85 4.21 -24.11
N THR A 93 -0.73 4.32 -23.40
CA THR A 93 0.37 3.36 -23.35
C THR A 93 0.28 2.47 -22.11
N GLU A 94 0.93 1.31 -22.14
CA GLU A 94 1.02 0.42 -20.97
C GLU A 94 1.80 1.07 -19.82
N ALA A 95 2.76 1.95 -20.13
CA ALA A 95 3.52 2.69 -19.13
C ALA A 95 2.61 3.65 -18.33
N GLU A 96 1.69 4.35 -19.00
CA GLU A 96 0.69 5.20 -18.34
C GLU A 96 -0.26 4.37 -17.48
N LEU A 97 -0.68 3.20 -17.95
CA LEU A 97 -1.51 2.30 -17.16
C LEU A 97 -0.78 1.85 -15.88
N ASN A 98 0.46 1.40 -16.01
CA ASN A 98 1.25 0.93 -14.87
C ASN A 98 1.53 2.05 -13.86
N LEU A 99 1.76 3.28 -14.34
CA LEU A 99 1.88 4.45 -13.48
C LEU A 99 0.58 4.72 -12.69
N GLU A 100 -0.57 4.63 -13.35
CA GLU A 100 -1.87 4.81 -12.70
C GLU A 100 -2.16 3.72 -11.65
N ILE A 101 -1.77 2.47 -11.94
CA ILE A 101 -1.84 1.37 -10.98
C ILE A 101 -0.93 1.65 -9.76
N ASP A 102 0.26 2.21 -9.96
CA ASP A 102 1.14 2.58 -8.84
C ASP A 102 0.53 3.69 -7.97
N HIS A 103 -0.14 4.68 -8.56
CA HIS A 103 -0.88 5.69 -7.80
C HIS A 103 -2.07 5.09 -7.03
N LEU A 104 -2.76 4.09 -7.59
CA LEU A 104 -3.79 3.35 -6.86
C LEU A 104 -3.19 2.60 -5.65
N PHE A 105 -1.97 2.07 -5.76
CA PHE A 105 -1.26 1.47 -4.63
C PHE A 105 -0.93 2.48 -3.54
N ASP A 106 -0.70 3.76 -3.87
CA ASP A 106 -0.56 4.82 -2.86
C ASP A 106 -1.85 4.99 -2.04
N LEU A 107 -3.04 4.95 -2.67
CA LEU A 107 -4.33 5.00 -1.96
C LEU A 107 -4.54 3.77 -1.05
N LEU A 108 -4.16 2.58 -1.51
CA LEU A 108 -4.25 1.37 -0.71
C LEU A 108 -3.27 1.40 0.47
N ALA A 109 -2.06 1.89 0.26
CA ALA A 109 -1.07 2.09 1.32
C ALA A 109 -1.51 3.13 2.35
N PHE A 110 -2.29 4.14 1.94
CA PHE A 110 -2.82 5.19 2.81
C PHE A 110 -3.58 4.62 4.01
N PHE A 111 -4.42 3.59 3.82
CA PHE A 111 -5.12 2.94 4.94
C PHE A 111 -4.18 2.43 6.02
N PHE A 112 -3.08 1.79 5.62
CA PHE A 112 -2.12 1.22 6.56
C PHE A 112 -1.20 2.28 7.15
N ILE A 113 -0.96 3.38 6.42
CA ILE A 113 -0.27 4.54 6.98
C ILE A 113 -1.10 5.14 8.12
N GLU A 114 -2.39 5.42 7.91
CA GLU A 114 -3.26 5.93 8.97
C GLU A 114 -3.37 4.95 10.14
N TYR A 115 -3.47 3.65 9.85
CA TYR A 115 -3.46 2.62 10.87
C TYR A 115 -2.20 2.69 11.76
N PHE A 116 -1.01 2.75 11.17
CA PHE A 116 0.24 2.81 11.95
C PHE A 116 0.58 4.21 12.47
N ILE A 117 -0.14 5.27 12.06
CA ILE A 117 -0.15 6.55 12.78
C ILE A 117 -0.91 6.40 14.10
N LYS A 118 -2.06 5.72 14.07
CA LYS A 118 -2.90 5.45 15.25
C LYS A 118 -2.31 4.38 16.18
N TYR A 119 -1.69 3.35 15.62
CA TYR A 119 -1.03 2.25 16.33
C TYR A 119 0.47 2.22 15.93
N PRO A 120 1.33 3.06 16.55
CA PRO A 120 2.73 3.18 16.15
C PRO A 120 3.48 1.85 16.10
N MET A 121 4.24 1.66 15.02
CA MET A 121 5.12 0.51 14.86
C MET A 121 6.40 0.70 15.69
N ASP A 122 6.42 0.21 16.94
CA ASP A 122 7.52 0.32 17.89
C ASP A 122 7.71 -0.97 18.71
N SER A 123 8.54 -0.92 19.75
CA SER A 123 8.85 -2.08 20.59
C SER A 123 7.65 -2.72 21.29
N ASN A 124 6.52 -2.01 21.38
CA ASN A 124 5.28 -2.49 21.98
C ASN A 124 4.29 -3.05 20.95
N THR A 125 4.58 -2.94 19.65
CA THR A 125 3.69 -3.45 18.62
C THR A 125 3.44 -4.93 18.82
N TYR A 126 2.16 -5.31 18.83
CA TYR A 126 1.77 -6.69 19.03
C TYR A 126 2.30 -7.55 17.86
N PRO A 127 3.09 -8.62 18.11
CA PRO A 127 3.72 -9.39 17.03
C PRO A 127 2.73 -9.96 15.99
N LEU A 128 1.48 -10.20 16.39
CA LEU A 128 0.45 -10.65 15.47
C LEU A 128 0.05 -9.58 14.43
N VAL A 129 0.08 -8.29 14.77
CA VAL A 129 -0.18 -7.17 13.84
C VAL A 129 0.83 -7.22 12.71
N LEU A 130 2.09 -7.35 13.11
CA LEU A 130 3.23 -7.42 12.22
C LEU A 130 3.20 -8.67 11.31
N ASN A 131 2.70 -9.79 11.81
CA ASN A 131 2.51 -11.02 11.04
C ASN A 131 1.38 -10.85 10.02
N GLN A 132 0.22 -10.33 10.43
CA GLN A 132 -0.91 -10.10 9.52
C GLN A 132 -0.59 -9.06 8.45
N PHE A 133 0.03 -7.94 8.84
CA PHE A 133 0.50 -6.93 7.90
C PHE A 133 1.45 -7.52 6.84
N SER A 134 2.26 -8.52 7.21
CA SER A 134 3.16 -9.19 6.26
C SER A 134 2.45 -10.06 5.21
N LEU A 135 1.14 -10.27 5.31
CA LEU A 135 0.32 -10.98 4.33
C LEU A 135 -0.23 -10.05 3.23
N LEU A 136 0.04 -8.74 3.30
CA LEU A 136 -0.27 -7.80 2.22
C LEU A 136 0.68 -7.95 1.02
N PRO A 137 0.24 -7.54 -0.19
CA PRO A 137 1.11 -7.46 -1.35
C PRO A 137 2.38 -6.65 -1.03
N PRO A 138 3.56 -7.06 -1.52
CA PRO A 138 4.82 -6.44 -1.10
C PRO A 138 4.88 -4.94 -1.37
N ILE A 139 4.31 -4.49 -2.50
CA ILE A 139 4.27 -3.08 -2.89
C ILE A 139 3.51 -2.20 -1.90
N ILE A 140 2.40 -2.69 -1.33
CA ILE A 140 1.63 -1.96 -0.32
C ILE A 140 2.45 -1.85 0.96
N ARG A 141 3.08 -2.95 1.39
CA ARG A 141 3.97 -2.95 2.56
C ARG A 141 5.13 -1.98 2.40
N TYR A 142 5.75 -1.98 1.22
CA TYR A 142 6.85 -1.08 0.89
C TYR A 142 6.45 0.39 1.01
N LYS A 143 5.36 0.81 0.35
CA LYS A 143 4.87 2.19 0.38
C LYS A 143 4.51 2.65 1.79
N THR A 144 3.81 1.81 2.56
CA THR A 144 3.48 2.11 3.96
C THR A 144 4.73 2.25 4.82
N LEU A 145 5.65 1.26 4.77
CA LEU A 145 6.85 1.27 5.61
C LEU A 145 7.80 2.41 5.24
N LEU A 146 7.92 2.76 3.96
CA LEU A 146 8.74 3.87 3.50
C LEU A 146 8.26 5.20 4.11
N TYR A 147 6.94 5.45 4.10
CA TYR A 147 6.38 6.63 4.76
C TYR A 147 6.77 6.70 6.24
N HIS A 148 6.60 5.61 6.99
CA HIS A 148 6.95 5.61 8.42
C HIS A 148 8.47 5.71 8.65
N PHE A 149 9.28 5.13 7.78
CA PHE A 149 10.73 5.24 7.83
C PHE A 149 11.21 6.68 7.59
N ASP A 150 10.55 7.42 6.71
CA ASP A 150 10.83 8.83 6.43
C ASP A 150 10.39 9.77 7.56
N LYS A 151 9.35 9.41 8.32
CA LYS A 151 8.84 10.24 9.42
C LYS A 151 9.49 9.93 10.77
N SER A 152 9.60 8.66 11.12
CA SER A 152 10.08 8.20 12.43
C SER A 152 10.76 6.83 12.30
N PRO A 153 12.00 6.79 11.76
CA PRO A 153 12.71 5.54 11.55
C PRO A 153 13.03 4.85 12.89
N ASN A 154 12.84 3.53 12.94
CA ASN A 154 13.28 2.68 14.04
C ASN A 154 13.65 1.29 13.54
N ALA A 155 14.21 0.46 14.44
CA ALA A 155 14.71 -0.87 14.12
C ALA A 155 13.67 -1.78 13.45
N ILE A 156 12.42 -1.76 13.91
CA ILE A 156 11.35 -2.62 13.41
C ILE A 156 10.93 -2.19 12.01
N ILE A 157 10.78 -0.88 11.80
CA ILE A 157 10.45 -0.33 10.48
C ILE A 157 11.57 -0.60 9.49
N ALA A 158 12.83 -0.33 9.86
CA ALA A 158 13.99 -0.52 8.99
C ALA A 158 14.16 -1.98 8.56
N ASP A 159 14.03 -2.91 9.52
CA ASP A 159 14.06 -4.35 9.27
C ASP A 159 12.98 -4.77 8.26
N ARG A 160 11.74 -4.36 8.51
CA ARG A 160 10.60 -4.73 7.66
C ARG A 160 10.66 -4.07 6.29
N LEU A 161 11.10 -2.81 6.23
CA LEU A 161 11.23 -2.06 4.98
C LEU A 161 12.27 -2.74 4.08
N SER A 162 13.43 -3.14 4.63
CA SER A 162 14.46 -3.84 3.85
C SER A 162 13.92 -5.11 3.16
N LEU A 163 13.10 -5.89 3.87
CA LEU A 163 12.44 -7.07 3.32
C LEU A 163 11.28 -6.74 2.37
N ALA A 164 10.59 -5.62 2.58
CA ALA A 164 9.53 -5.16 1.68
C ALA A 164 10.11 -4.67 0.35
N VAL A 165 11.25 -3.97 0.36
CA VAL A 165 12.00 -3.57 -0.84
C VAL A 165 12.42 -4.82 -1.62
N LEU A 166 13.09 -5.78 -0.97
CA LEU A 166 13.49 -7.05 -1.57
C LEU A 166 12.32 -7.80 -2.24
N LYS A 167 11.18 -7.92 -1.54
CA LYS A 167 10.03 -8.68 -2.05
C LYS A 167 9.28 -7.95 -3.16
N THR A 168 9.30 -6.62 -3.16
CA THR A 168 8.66 -5.79 -4.19
C THR A 168 9.47 -5.83 -5.48
N PHE A 169 10.76 -5.55 -5.38
CA PHE A 169 11.67 -5.47 -6.52
C PHE A 169 12.43 -6.80 -6.63
N ASP A 170 13.74 -6.77 -6.39
CA ASP A 170 14.60 -7.93 -6.37
C ASP A 170 15.78 -7.71 -5.40
N LYS A 171 16.71 -8.66 -5.38
CA LYS A 171 17.87 -8.64 -4.49
C LYS A 171 18.83 -7.52 -4.88
N GLU A 172 19.12 -7.37 -6.17
CA GLU A 172 20.02 -6.36 -6.70
C GLU A 172 19.55 -4.95 -6.34
N TYR A 173 18.28 -4.65 -6.58
CA TYR A 173 17.65 -3.38 -6.22
C TYR A 173 17.68 -3.15 -4.71
N ALA A 174 17.34 -4.16 -3.89
CA ALA A 174 17.32 -4.01 -2.44
C ALA A 174 18.71 -3.73 -1.85
N LEU A 175 19.77 -4.32 -2.41
CA LEU A 175 21.14 -4.04 -2.00
C LEU A 175 21.56 -2.62 -2.37
N ALA A 176 21.25 -2.16 -3.58
CA ALA A 176 21.52 -0.78 -4.01
C ALA A 176 20.75 0.23 -3.14
N TRP A 177 19.45 -0.01 -2.92
CA TRP A 177 18.60 0.83 -2.08
C TRP A 177 19.10 0.90 -0.63
N LEU A 178 19.58 -0.23 -0.07
CA LEU A 178 20.14 -0.25 1.29
C LEU A 178 21.43 0.56 1.37
N ASP A 179 22.30 0.49 0.36
CA ASP A 179 23.54 1.29 0.32
C ASP A 179 23.24 2.80 0.20
N ASP A 180 22.28 3.18 -0.66
CA ASP A 180 21.81 4.57 -0.78
C ASP A 180 21.25 5.12 0.55
N ASN A 181 20.66 4.25 1.38
CA ASN A 181 20.10 4.61 2.69
C ASN A 181 21.02 4.31 3.87
N LYS A 182 22.29 3.92 3.63
CA LYS A 182 23.21 3.43 4.66
C LYS A 182 23.32 4.34 5.87
N GLY A 183 23.44 5.66 5.66
CA GLY A 183 23.53 6.63 6.75
C GLY A 183 22.35 6.57 7.72
N ARG A 184 21.13 6.40 7.19
CA ARG A 184 19.89 6.30 8.00
C ARG A 184 19.82 5.01 8.77
N PHE A 185 20.27 3.89 8.18
CA PHE A 185 20.32 2.61 8.88
C PHE A 185 21.39 2.61 9.98
N LEU A 186 22.57 3.20 9.74
CA LEU A 186 23.62 3.29 10.75
C LEU A 186 23.22 4.14 11.96
N SER A 187 22.30 5.11 11.80
CA SER A 187 21.79 5.91 12.92
C SER A 187 20.73 5.21 13.77
N ILE A 188 20.26 4.03 13.38
CA ILE A 188 19.22 3.29 14.11
C ILE A 188 19.88 2.28 15.05
N GLU A 189 19.67 2.49 16.33
CA GLU A 189 20.07 1.55 17.38
C GLU A 189 19.24 0.26 17.29
N ILE A 190 19.92 -0.88 17.48
CA ILE A 190 19.29 -2.20 17.48
C ILE A 190 19.73 -3.00 18.70
N CYS A 191 18.84 -3.85 19.20
CA CYS A 191 19.13 -4.86 20.22
C CYS A 191 19.08 -6.26 19.59
N ALA A 192 19.86 -6.51 18.54
CA ALA A 192 19.85 -7.77 17.80
C ALA A 192 21.27 -8.30 17.58
N LEU A 193 21.80 -9.02 18.57
CA LEU A 193 23.08 -9.73 18.42
C LEU A 193 22.98 -10.80 17.32
N PRO A 194 24.04 -11.04 16.52
CA PRO A 194 25.39 -10.49 16.64
C PRO A 194 25.61 -9.15 15.88
N PHE A 195 24.57 -8.49 15.39
CA PHE A 195 24.72 -7.30 14.56
C PHE A 195 24.91 -6.04 15.40
N ASN A 196 25.79 -5.15 14.94
CA ASN A 196 26.10 -3.92 15.66
C ASN A 196 25.18 -2.75 15.29
N ASN A 197 24.55 -2.81 14.11
CA ASN A 197 23.71 -1.74 13.58
C ASN A 197 22.65 -2.30 12.63
N SER A 198 21.61 -1.50 12.37
CA SER A 198 20.50 -1.96 11.53
C SER A 198 20.89 -2.22 10.07
N PHE A 199 21.99 -1.61 9.58
CA PHE A 199 22.50 -1.85 8.23
C PHE A 199 23.04 -3.28 8.08
N GLU A 200 23.86 -3.75 9.03
CA GLU A 200 24.39 -5.12 9.04
C GLU A 200 23.25 -6.15 9.11
N LEU A 201 22.26 -5.91 9.97
CA LEU A 201 21.08 -6.77 10.10
C LEU A 201 20.28 -6.84 8.78
N ALA A 202 20.02 -5.69 8.15
CA ALA A 202 19.29 -5.61 6.89
C ALA A 202 20.07 -6.28 5.75
N LEU A 203 21.38 -6.06 5.67
CA LEU A 203 22.25 -6.65 4.65
C LEU A 203 22.27 -8.18 4.74
N ASP A 204 22.40 -8.72 5.95
CA ASP A 204 22.38 -10.16 6.18
C ASP A 204 21.03 -10.76 5.76
N LYS A 205 19.92 -10.16 6.23
CA LYS A 205 18.57 -10.61 5.89
C LYS A 205 18.26 -10.52 4.40
N ILE A 206 18.66 -9.44 3.72
CA ILE A 206 18.49 -9.31 2.26
C ILE A 206 19.24 -10.43 1.55
N ASN A 207 20.46 -10.75 1.99
CA ASN A 207 21.23 -11.84 1.39
C ASN A 207 20.59 -13.21 1.63
N LEU A 208 20.23 -13.51 2.88
CA LEU A 208 19.61 -14.79 3.26
C LEU A 208 18.28 -15.01 2.55
N VAL A 209 17.35 -14.05 2.67
CA VAL A 209 16.01 -14.14 2.10
C VAL A 209 16.07 -14.01 0.58
N GLY A 210 16.93 -13.13 0.05
CA GLY A 210 17.09 -12.96 -1.40
C GLY A 210 17.61 -14.23 -2.07
N ASN A 211 18.59 -14.91 -1.48
CA ASN A 211 19.06 -16.21 -1.98
C ASN A 211 17.96 -17.27 -1.95
N ASN A 212 17.14 -17.27 -0.90
CA ASN A 212 16.00 -18.18 -0.81
C ASN A 212 14.95 -17.90 -1.91
N ILE A 213 14.65 -16.63 -2.19
CA ILE A 213 13.73 -16.22 -3.26
C ILE A 213 14.28 -16.62 -4.64
N ILE A 214 15.59 -16.47 -4.88
CA ILE A 214 16.21 -16.89 -6.14
C ILE A 214 16.09 -18.41 -6.34
N GLN A 215 16.21 -19.19 -5.27
CA GLN A 215 16.14 -20.65 -5.33
C GLN A 215 14.71 -21.19 -5.38
N ASN A 216 13.77 -20.60 -4.64
CA ASN A 216 12.45 -21.16 -4.38
C ASN A 216 11.29 -20.30 -4.91
N GLY A 217 11.58 -19.14 -5.48
CA GLY A 217 10.58 -18.15 -5.89
C GLY A 217 10.09 -17.26 -4.74
N LYS A 218 9.35 -16.21 -5.09
CA LYS A 218 8.66 -15.36 -4.10
C LYS A 218 7.46 -16.12 -3.51
N PRO A 219 7.13 -15.93 -2.21
CA PRO A 219 5.98 -16.58 -1.60
C PRO A 219 4.64 -16.13 -2.22
N TYR A 220 4.58 -14.88 -2.70
CA TYR A 220 3.50 -14.34 -3.51
C TYR A 220 4.01 -13.10 -4.26
N GLU A 221 3.50 -12.89 -5.47
CA GLU A 221 3.84 -11.78 -6.37
C GLU A 221 2.62 -10.92 -6.69
N THR A 222 1.43 -11.52 -6.69
CA THR A 222 0.16 -10.88 -7.08
C THR A 222 -0.74 -10.61 -5.88
N PHE A 223 -1.72 -9.72 -6.07
CA PHE A 223 -2.75 -9.45 -5.06
C PHE A 223 -3.56 -10.71 -4.72
N GLU A 224 -3.76 -11.57 -5.69
CA GLU A 224 -4.58 -12.78 -5.62
C GLU A 224 -3.85 -13.86 -4.81
N GLN A 225 -2.54 -14.03 -5.05
CA GLN A 225 -1.71 -14.90 -4.21
C GLN A 225 -1.61 -14.37 -2.78
N ALA A 226 -1.45 -13.06 -2.60
CA ALA A 226 -1.43 -12.43 -1.27
C ALA A 226 -2.78 -12.62 -0.54
N LYS A 227 -3.90 -12.53 -1.26
CA LYS A 227 -5.23 -12.85 -0.72
C LYS A 227 -5.32 -14.31 -0.28
N THR A 228 -4.88 -15.26 -1.11
CA THR A 228 -4.89 -16.68 -0.73
C THR A 228 -4.03 -16.92 0.51
N ALA A 229 -2.84 -16.32 0.59
CA ALA A 229 -2.00 -16.38 1.79
C ALA A 229 -2.69 -15.76 3.01
N PHE A 230 -3.36 -14.62 2.85
CA PHE A 230 -4.14 -13.99 3.90
C PHE A 230 -5.26 -14.88 4.41
N LEU A 231 -6.11 -15.42 3.53
CA LEU A 231 -7.22 -16.29 3.92
C LEU A 231 -6.75 -17.55 4.66
N ASN A 232 -5.62 -18.13 4.25
CA ASN A 232 -5.06 -19.33 4.87
C ASN A 232 -4.41 -19.07 6.25
N ASN A 233 -3.95 -17.83 6.50
CA ASN A 233 -3.17 -17.48 7.69
C ASN A 233 -3.83 -16.38 8.54
N LYS A 234 -5.07 -15.99 8.21
CA LYS A 234 -5.83 -15.01 8.97
C LYS A 234 -6.10 -15.55 10.36
N ILE A 235 -5.71 -14.79 11.36
CA ILE A 235 -5.94 -15.15 12.75
C ILE A 235 -7.33 -14.71 13.22
N ASN A 236 -7.76 -15.29 14.35
CA ASN A 236 -8.88 -14.80 15.12
C ASN A 236 -8.34 -14.24 16.44
N ASP A 237 -8.53 -12.94 16.67
CA ASP A 237 -8.07 -12.21 17.85
C ASP A 237 -9.11 -11.13 18.17
N SER A 238 -9.28 -10.79 19.45
CA SER A 238 -10.28 -9.83 19.92
C SER A 238 -9.71 -8.47 20.29
N SER A 239 -8.39 -8.27 20.18
CA SER A 239 -7.78 -6.97 20.38
C SER A 239 -8.26 -5.97 19.33
N SER A 240 -8.56 -4.75 19.75
CA SER A 240 -9.02 -3.69 18.85
C SER A 240 -8.04 -3.41 17.72
N GLU A 241 -6.73 -3.46 18.01
CA GLU A 241 -5.65 -3.27 17.06
C GLU A 241 -5.67 -4.33 15.94
N ILE A 242 -5.84 -5.62 16.27
CA ILE A 242 -5.93 -6.68 15.26
C ILE A 242 -7.27 -6.62 14.51
N VAL A 243 -8.38 -6.41 15.21
CA VAL A 243 -9.71 -6.35 14.58
C VAL A 243 -9.76 -5.23 13.54
N GLU A 244 -9.19 -4.07 13.85
CA GLU A 244 -9.13 -2.94 12.92
C GLU A 244 -8.23 -3.22 11.72
N LEU A 245 -7.02 -3.79 11.93
CA LEU A 245 -6.14 -4.19 10.84
C LEU A 245 -6.83 -5.18 9.90
N LEU A 246 -7.43 -6.24 10.47
CA LEU A 246 -8.09 -7.29 9.70
C LEU A 246 -9.29 -6.74 8.92
N SER A 247 -10.03 -5.78 9.48
CA SER A 247 -11.13 -5.08 8.78
C SER A 247 -10.63 -4.31 7.56
N ILE A 248 -9.49 -3.60 7.68
CA ILE A 248 -8.85 -2.92 6.55
C ILE A 248 -8.38 -3.94 5.51
N MET A 249 -7.72 -5.02 5.93
CA MET A 249 -7.24 -6.07 5.03
C MET A 249 -8.38 -6.78 4.29
N ASP A 250 -9.48 -7.09 4.98
CA ASP A 250 -10.68 -7.67 4.39
C ASP A 250 -11.25 -6.76 3.30
N PHE A 251 -11.28 -5.45 3.55
CA PHE A 251 -11.71 -4.47 2.56
C PHE A 251 -10.78 -4.40 1.34
N VAL A 252 -9.46 -4.39 1.55
CA VAL A 252 -8.47 -4.36 0.45
C VAL A 252 -8.56 -5.60 -0.44
N TYR A 253 -8.89 -6.76 0.14
CA TYR A 253 -9.07 -8.01 -0.60
C TYR A 253 -10.50 -8.23 -1.12
N LEU A 254 -11.44 -7.35 -0.82
CA LEU A 254 -12.82 -7.48 -1.24
C LEU A 254 -12.93 -7.40 -2.78
N GLY A 255 -13.66 -8.34 -3.37
CA GLY A 255 -13.87 -8.41 -4.82
C GLY A 255 -12.66 -8.86 -5.64
N ARG A 256 -11.51 -9.15 -5.00
CA ARG A 256 -10.38 -9.82 -5.66
C ARG A 256 -10.68 -11.29 -5.91
N ASN A 257 -10.14 -11.88 -6.97
CA ASN A 257 -10.28 -13.31 -7.21
C ASN A 257 -9.51 -14.12 -6.15
N SER A 258 -10.05 -15.28 -5.77
CA SER A 258 -9.26 -16.29 -5.08
C SER A 258 -8.76 -17.26 -6.15
N ASN A 259 -7.45 -17.49 -6.20
CA ASN A 259 -6.88 -18.56 -7.03
C ASN A 259 -7.14 -19.92 -6.39
#